data_AF-A0A7C1TPB8-F1
#
_entry.id   AF-A0A7C1TPB8-F1
#
_cell.length_a   1.000
_cell.length_b   1.000
_cell.length_c   1.000
_cell.angle_alpha   90.00
_cell.angle_beta   90.00
_cell.angle_gamma   90.00
#
_symmetry.space_group_name_H-M   'P 1'
#
loop_
_entity.id
_entity.type
_entity.pdbx_description
1 polymer ?
#
loop_
_entity_poly.entity_id
_entity_poly.type
_entity_poly.pdbx_seq_one_letter_code
_entity_poly.pdbx_strand_id
1 'polypeptide(L)'
;IRPAMVNGKPSLEVDEKKCICCGACFPPCPPMQINDPEHTKLAIWVGGNHSNARGKPTFQKLVAAGVPNNPPRWPEATAIVKQILKTYKEDAKDWERINDWIERIGWPRFFEKTGLPFTKYHIDNWRGARASLNASTHIRF
;
A
#
# COMPACT_ATOMS: atom_id res chain seq x y z
N ILE A 1 -11.44 -7.49 -17.79
CA ILE A 1 -12.02 -6.75 -18.92
C ILE A 1 -12.15 -7.74 -20.07
N ARG A 2 -13.32 -7.83 -20.69
CA ARG A 2 -13.58 -8.72 -21.83
C ARG A 2 -14.33 -7.97 -22.93
N PRO A 3 -14.23 -8.40 -24.19
CA PRO A 3 -15.06 -7.86 -25.27
C PRO A 3 -16.54 -8.03 -24.95
N ALA A 4 -17.34 -7.04 -25.33
CA ALA A 4 -18.79 -7.02 -25.16
C ALA A 4 -19.46 -6.29 -26.33
N MET A 5 -20.79 -6.41 -26.42
CA MET A 5 -21.62 -5.60 -27.31
C MET A 5 -22.53 -4.74 -26.45
N VAL A 6 -22.43 -3.40 -26.56
CA VAL A 6 -23.26 -2.44 -25.83
C VAL A 6 -24.02 -1.60 -26.85
N ASN A 7 -25.34 -1.58 -26.78
CA ASN A 7 -26.21 -0.87 -27.73
C ASN A 7 -25.92 -1.24 -29.20
N GLY A 8 -25.66 -2.52 -29.49
CA GLY A 8 -25.35 -3.01 -30.83
C GLY A 8 -23.96 -2.63 -31.36
N LYS A 9 -23.11 -2.00 -30.54
CA LYS A 9 -21.75 -1.60 -30.91
C LYS A 9 -20.70 -2.41 -30.14
N PRO A 10 -19.56 -2.76 -30.76
CA PRO A 10 -18.43 -3.35 -30.06
C PRO A 10 -17.98 -2.46 -28.90
N SER A 11 -17.81 -3.07 -27.73
CA SER A 11 -17.47 -2.39 -26.48
C SER A 11 -16.70 -3.35 -25.55
N LEU A 12 -16.46 -2.90 -24.31
CA LEU A 12 -15.77 -3.65 -23.27
C LEU A 12 -16.67 -3.76 -22.04
N GLU A 13 -16.54 -4.88 -21.32
CA GLU A 13 -17.17 -5.08 -20.02
C GLU A 13 -16.10 -5.33 -18.96
N VAL A 14 -16.28 -4.71 -17.78
CA VAL A 14 -15.44 -4.91 -16.60
C VAL A 14 -16.05 -6.00 -15.74
N ASP A 15 -15.27 -7.03 -15.42
CA ASP A 15 -15.62 -7.99 -14.37
C ASP A 15 -15.26 -7.36 -13.01
N GLU A 16 -16.26 -6.79 -12.33
CA GLU A 16 -16.08 -6.07 -11.07
C GLU A 16 -15.47 -6.95 -9.97
N LYS A 17 -15.71 -8.26 -9.99
CA LYS A 17 -15.15 -9.19 -8.99
C LYS A 17 -13.63 -9.36 -9.14
N LYS A 18 -13.08 -9.06 -10.31
CA LYS A 18 -11.65 -9.15 -10.62
C LYS A 18 -10.97 -7.78 -10.69
N CYS A 19 -11.74 -6.70 -10.78
CA CYS A 19 -11.19 -5.36 -10.88
C CYS A 19 -10.56 -4.95 -9.54
N ILE A 20 -9.31 -4.46 -9.59
CA ILE A 20 -8.60 -3.90 -8.42
C ILE A 20 -8.48 -2.37 -8.50
N CYS A 21 -9.18 -1.75 -9.45
CA CYS A 21 -9.18 -0.30 -9.68
C CYS A 21 -7.78 0.32 -9.92
N CYS A 22 -6.88 -0.39 -10.62
CA CYS A 22 -5.53 0.12 -10.92
C CYS A 22 -5.48 1.24 -11.97
N GLY A 23 -6.57 1.45 -12.72
CA GLY A 23 -6.65 2.47 -13.76
C GLY A 23 -5.88 2.17 -15.06
N ALA A 24 -5.18 1.03 -15.17
CA ALA A 24 -4.39 0.69 -16.37
C ALA A 24 -5.22 0.58 -17.66
N CYS A 25 -6.55 0.41 -17.56
CA CYS A 25 -7.45 0.40 -18.70
C CYS A 25 -7.74 1.79 -19.28
N PHE A 26 -7.56 2.86 -18.50
CA PHE A 26 -7.88 4.23 -18.91
C PHE A 26 -6.92 4.80 -19.96
N PRO A 27 -5.58 4.74 -19.82
CA PRO A 27 -4.66 5.31 -20.81
C PRO A 27 -4.87 4.80 -22.25
N PRO A 28 -5.04 3.48 -22.51
CA PRO A 28 -5.33 2.99 -23.86
C PRO A 28 -6.79 3.19 -24.30
N CYS A 29 -7.72 3.45 -23.37
CA CYS A 29 -9.14 3.57 -23.65
C CYS A 29 -9.77 4.69 -22.78
N PRO A 30 -9.71 5.96 -23.23
CA PRO A 30 -10.18 7.10 -22.45
C PRO A 30 -11.64 7.02 -21.93
N PRO A 31 -12.58 6.35 -22.62
CA PRO A 31 -13.93 6.13 -22.07
C PRO A 31 -13.99 5.29 -20.80
N MET A 32 -12.93 4.54 -20.46
CA MET A 32 -12.85 3.71 -19.24
C MET A 32 -12.46 4.56 -18.02
N GLN A 33 -13.26 5.58 -17.73
CA GLN A 33 -13.06 6.47 -16.57
C GLN A 33 -13.26 5.68 -15.26
N ILE A 34 -12.47 6.01 -14.25
CA ILE A 34 -12.46 5.30 -12.95
C ILE A 34 -12.24 6.23 -11.74
N ASN A 35 -11.86 7.48 -11.98
CA ASN A 35 -11.65 8.47 -10.94
C ASN A 35 -12.99 8.88 -10.33
N ASP A 36 -13.05 8.91 -9.00
CA ASP A 36 -14.25 9.23 -8.24
C ASP A 36 -13.91 10.11 -7.02
N PRO A 37 -14.64 11.20 -6.75
CA PRO A 37 -14.31 12.11 -5.64
C PRO A 37 -14.43 11.46 -4.25
N GLU A 38 -15.34 10.50 -4.08
CA GLU A 38 -15.57 9.80 -2.82
C GLU A 38 -14.71 8.55 -2.70
N HIS A 39 -14.59 7.77 -3.77
CA HIS A 39 -13.94 6.46 -3.77
C HIS A 39 -12.45 6.50 -4.11
N THR A 40 -11.93 7.62 -4.64
CA THR A 40 -10.48 7.82 -4.76
C THR A 40 -9.91 8.09 -3.38
N LYS A 41 -9.17 7.11 -2.84
CA LYS A 41 -8.54 7.15 -1.53
C LYS A 41 -7.02 7.15 -1.65
N LEU A 42 -6.34 7.55 -0.59
CA LEU A 42 -4.89 7.52 -0.46
C LEU A 42 -4.43 6.23 0.24
N ALA A 43 -3.22 5.81 -0.09
CA ALA A 43 -2.51 4.72 0.56
C ALA A 43 -1.12 5.19 0.99
N ILE A 44 -0.67 4.73 2.15
CA ILE A 44 0.65 5.10 2.71
C ILE A 44 1.53 3.87 2.70
N TRP A 45 2.75 4.05 2.17
CA TRP A 45 3.73 3.00 2.00
C TRP A 45 5.06 3.42 2.63
N VAL A 46 5.79 2.47 3.23
CA VAL A 46 7.05 2.74 3.92
C VAL A 46 8.10 1.66 3.63
N GLY A 47 9.37 1.96 3.91
CA GLY A 47 10.45 0.98 3.86
C GLY A 47 11.09 0.76 2.48
N GLY A 48 10.83 1.64 1.51
CA GLY A 48 11.56 1.65 0.25
C GLY A 48 12.97 2.23 0.39
N ASN A 49 13.96 1.60 -0.24
CA ASN A 49 15.35 2.06 -0.25
C ASN A 49 15.99 1.79 -1.63
N HIS A 50 16.73 2.77 -2.14
CA HIS A 50 17.50 2.64 -3.39
C HIS A 50 19.02 2.50 -3.17
N SER A 51 19.53 2.80 -1.98
CA SER A 51 20.97 2.73 -1.71
C SER A 51 21.40 1.31 -1.34
N ASN A 52 22.69 1.02 -1.55
CA ASN A 52 23.34 -0.22 -1.09
C ASN A 52 23.99 -0.06 0.31
N ALA A 53 23.75 1.05 1.00
CA ALA A 53 24.38 1.28 2.31
C ALA A 53 23.70 0.38 3.36
N ARG A 54 24.48 -0.53 3.97
CA ARG A 54 24.08 -1.53 5.00
C ARG A 54 23.09 -2.61 4.56
N GLY A 55 22.36 -2.40 3.48
CA GLY A 55 21.38 -3.34 2.97
C GLY A 55 21.19 -3.19 1.47
N LYS A 56 20.61 -4.22 0.86
CA LYS A 56 20.19 -4.18 -0.54
C LYS A 56 19.02 -3.21 -0.71
N PRO A 57 18.81 -2.66 -1.92
CA PRO A 57 17.59 -1.93 -2.25
C PRO A 57 16.33 -2.74 -1.90
N THR A 58 15.31 -2.05 -1.39
CA THR A 58 14.05 -2.64 -0.95
C THR A 58 12.87 -1.89 -1.55
N PHE A 59 11.78 -2.63 -1.81
CA PHE A 59 10.50 -2.01 -2.12
C PHE A 59 9.76 -1.64 -0.85
N GLN A 60 9.02 -0.54 -0.94
CA GLN A 60 8.07 -0.15 0.09
C GLN A 60 6.96 -1.19 0.30
N LYS A 61 6.38 -1.22 1.49
CA LYS A 61 5.21 -2.02 1.87
C LYS A 61 4.07 -1.13 2.34
N LEU A 62 2.84 -1.53 2.04
CA LEU A 62 1.62 -0.82 2.45
C LEU A 62 1.49 -0.86 3.98
N VAL A 63 1.14 0.27 4.59
CA VAL A 63 0.93 0.37 6.05
C VAL A 63 -0.36 1.10 6.43
N ALA A 64 -0.97 1.82 5.49
CA ALA A 64 -2.33 2.32 5.64
C ALA A 64 -3.02 2.33 4.27
N ALA A 65 -4.25 1.83 4.23
CA ALA A 65 -5.08 1.79 3.03
C ALA A 65 -6.38 2.56 3.28
N GLY A 66 -6.95 3.13 2.21
CA GLY A 66 -8.29 3.74 2.29
C GLY A 66 -8.34 5.08 3.01
N VAL A 67 -7.22 5.81 3.09
CA VAL A 67 -7.18 7.13 3.72
C VAL A 67 -8.01 8.12 2.90
N PRO A 68 -8.93 8.90 3.52
CA PRO A 68 -9.81 9.80 2.78
C PRO A 68 -9.07 10.90 2.02
N ASN A 69 -9.64 11.30 0.89
CA ASN A 69 -9.14 12.39 0.07
C ASN A 69 -9.80 13.70 0.52
N ASN A 70 -9.17 14.39 1.48
CA ASN A 70 -9.71 15.61 2.12
C ASN A 70 -8.89 16.86 1.77
N PRO A 71 -9.02 17.40 0.54
CA PRO A 71 -8.39 18.67 0.17
C PRO A 71 -8.93 19.83 1.04
N PRO A 72 -8.13 20.88 1.25
CA PRO A 72 -6.81 21.14 0.67
C PRO A 72 -5.63 20.67 1.54
N ARG A 73 -5.87 19.95 2.65
CA ARG A 73 -4.82 19.70 3.67
C ARG A 73 -4.62 18.25 4.10
N TRP A 74 -5.51 17.31 3.75
CA TRP A 74 -5.39 15.88 4.08
C TRP A 74 -4.93 15.61 5.52
N PRO A 75 -5.70 16.08 6.53
CA PRO A 75 -5.29 15.97 7.92
C PRO A 75 -5.09 14.51 8.36
N GLU A 76 -5.88 13.56 7.84
CA GLU A 76 -5.79 12.14 8.15
C GLU A 76 -4.48 11.53 7.63
N ALA A 77 -4.14 11.77 6.35
CA ALA A 77 -2.91 11.27 5.76
C ALA A 77 -1.68 11.87 6.48
N THR A 78 -1.73 13.17 6.75
CA THR A 78 -0.64 13.88 7.42
C THR A 78 -0.45 13.40 8.86
N ALA A 79 -1.54 13.14 9.59
CA ALA A 79 -1.48 12.59 10.94
C ALA A 79 -0.81 11.21 10.96
N ILE A 80 -1.18 10.32 10.03
CA ILE A 80 -0.56 8.99 9.92
C ILE A 80 0.94 9.10 9.62
N VAL A 81 1.34 9.91 8.63
CA VAL A 81 2.75 10.10 8.28
C VAL A 81 3.55 10.66 9.47
N LYS A 82 3.01 11.68 10.16
CA LYS A 82 3.67 12.26 11.35
C LYS A 82 3.79 11.25 12.49
N GLN A 83 2.77 10.43 12.71
CA GLN A 83 2.81 9.38 13.73
C GLN A 83 3.94 8.38 13.42
N ILE A 84 4.02 7.88 12.18
CA ILE A 84 5.08 6.95 11.76
C ILE A 84 6.46 7.58 11.96
N LEU A 85 6.67 8.82 11.51
CA LEU A 85 7.96 9.51 11.62
C LEU A 85 8.35 9.78 13.08
N LYS A 86 7.38 10.12 13.93
CA LYS A 86 7.61 10.32 15.37
C LYS A 86 8.05 9.01 16.02
N THR A 87 7.28 7.93 15.84
CA THR A 87 7.60 6.61 16.38
C THR A 87 8.96 6.11 15.90
N TYR A 88 9.25 6.28 14.61
CA TYR A 88 10.55 5.94 14.03
C TYR A 88 11.69 6.72 14.71
N LYS A 89 11.55 8.05 14.84
CA LYS A 89 12.57 8.90 15.48
C LYS A 89 12.85 8.51 16.93
N GLU A 90 11.84 8.03 17.66
CA GLU A 90 11.94 7.66 19.07
C GLU A 90 12.57 6.27 19.30
N ASP A 91 12.46 5.35 18.34
CA ASP A 91 12.85 3.92 18.51
C ASP A 91 13.97 3.45 17.57
N ALA A 92 14.23 4.17 16.48
CA ALA A 92 15.30 3.87 15.54
C ALA A 92 16.67 4.18 16.16
N LYS A 93 17.65 3.36 15.79
CA LYS A 93 19.04 3.55 16.19
C LYS A 93 19.78 4.41 15.17
N ASP A 94 20.93 4.94 15.59
CA ASP A 94 21.81 5.66 14.69
C ASP A 94 22.04 4.88 13.40
N TRP A 95 22.00 5.64 12.31
CA TRP A 95 22.14 5.17 10.94
C TRP A 95 20.96 4.38 10.38
N GLU A 96 20.10 3.74 11.17
CA GLU A 96 18.96 2.98 10.63
C GLU A 96 18.13 3.83 9.66
N ARG A 97 17.65 3.20 8.59
CA ARG A 97 16.52 3.70 7.79
C ARG A 97 15.23 3.08 8.33
N ILE A 98 14.07 3.58 7.88
CA ILE A 98 12.77 3.01 8.27
C ILE A 98 12.68 1.51 7.96
N ASN A 99 13.21 1.04 6.83
CA ASN A 99 13.22 -0.39 6.50
C ASN A 99 14.11 -1.19 7.46
N ASP A 100 15.30 -0.69 7.80
CA ASP A 100 16.23 -1.36 8.72
C ASP A 100 15.63 -1.46 10.13
N TRP A 101 14.99 -0.37 10.57
CA TRP A 101 14.25 -0.33 11.82
C TRP A 101 13.14 -1.39 11.85
N ILE A 102 12.29 -1.43 10.82
CA ILE A 102 11.19 -2.40 10.70
C ILE A 102 11.72 -3.84 10.64
N GLU A 103 12.81 -4.09 9.92
CA GLU A 103 13.42 -5.42 9.86
C GLU A 103 13.93 -5.89 11.23
N ARG A 104 14.50 -4.98 12.03
CA ARG A 104 14.93 -5.27 13.40
C ARG A 104 13.78 -5.56 14.36
N ILE A 105 12.74 -4.70 14.37
CA ILE A 105 11.64 -4.84 15.33
C ILE A 105 10.58 -5.86 14.89
N GLY A 106 10.45 -6.07 13.59
CA GLY A 106 9.40 -6.86 12.94
C GLY A 106 8.12 -6.07 12.71
N TRP A 107 7.38 -6.44 11.65
CA TRP A 107 6.09 -5.81 11.30
C TRP A 107 5.06 -5.78 12.44
N PRO A 108 4.84 -6.86 13.24
CA PRO A 108 3.90 -6.80 14.36
C PRO A 108 4.19 -5.65 15.33
N ARG A 109 5.47 -5.46 15.70
CA ARG A 109 5.91 -4.37 16.57
C ARG A 109 5.80 -3.00 15.91
N PHE A 110 5.98 -2.90 14.60
CA PHE A 110 5.73 -1.66 13.87
C PHE A 110 4.25 -1.22 14.00
N PHE A 111 3.30 -2.12 13.74
CA PHE A 111 1.86 -1.79 13.85
C PHE A 111 1.47 -1.48 15.29
N GLU A 112 2.00 -2.22 16.27
CA GLU A 112 1.80 -1.93 17.70
C GLU A 112 2.32 -0.54 18.10
N LYS A 113 3.59 -0.22 17.79
CA LYS A 113 4.22 1.05 18.17
C LYS A 113 3.61 2.26 17.46
N THR A 114 3.18 2.10 16.21
CA THR A 114 2.54 3.18 15.44
C THR A 114 1.06 3.34 15.75
N GLY A 115 0.42 2.33 16.36
CA GLY A 115 -1.02 2.29 16.60
C GLY A 115 -1.84 2.13 15.32
N LEU A 116 -1.22 1.73 14.20
CA LEU A 116 -1.91 1.54 12.93
C LEU A 116 -2.63 0.19 12.91
N PRO A 117 -3.85 0.12 12.35
CA PRO A 117 -4.58 -1.13 12.26
C PRO A 117 -3.97 -2.03 11.18
N PHE A 118 -3.61 -3.26 11.54
CA PHE A 118 -3.33 -4.30 10.56
C PHE A 118 -4.64 -4.87 10.02
N THR A 119 -4.89 -4.67 8.72
CA THR A 119 -6.10 -5.13 8.03
C THR A 119 -5.78 -6.13 6.92
N LYS A 120 -6.80 -6.80 6.38
CA LYS A 120 -6.66 -7.73 5.24
C LYS A 120 -5.93 -7.14 4.01
N TYR A 121 -5.96 -5.81 3.84
CA TYR A 121 -5.33 -5.14 2.70
C TYR A 121 -3.79 -5.17 2.75
N HIS A 122 -3.20 -5.45 3.91
CA HIS A 122 -1.75 -5.56 4.07
C HIS A 122 -1.21 -6.93 3.63
N ILE A 123 -2.09 -7.91 3.40
CA ILE A 123 -1.72 -9.24 2.94
C ILE A 123 -1.75 -9.22 1.41
N ASP A 124 -0.59 -9.37 0.79
CA ASP A 124 -0.48 -9.41 -0.66
C ASP A 124 -1.13 -10.69 -1.20
N ASN A 125 -2.13 -10.49 -2.06
CA ASN A 125 -2.92 -11.55 -2.70
C ASN A 125 -2.66 -11.65 -4.20
N TRP A 126 -1.65 -10.94 -4.72
CA TRP A 126 -1.24 -11.09 -6.11
C TRP A 126 -0.70 -12.50 -6.37
N ARG A 127 -0.82 -12.99 -7.61
CA ARG A 127 -0.51 -14.39 -7.97
C ARG A 127 0.91 -14.83 -7.56
N GLY A 128 1.89 -13.93 -7.59
CA GLY A 128 3.28 -14.20 -7.17
C GLY A 128 3.61 -13.81 -5.73
N ALA A 129 2.63 -13.43 -4.92
CA ALA A 129 2.83 -12.89 -3.58
C ALA A 129 3.25 -13.92 -2.52
N ARG A 130 3.22 -15.23 -2.84
CA ARG A 130 3.47 -16.30 -1.86
C ARG A 130 4.78 -16.12 -1.08
N ALA A 131 5.83 -15.64 -1.75
CA ALA A 131 7.13 -15.41 -1.12
C ALA A 131 7.15 -14.23 -0.11
N SER A 132 6.10 -13.40 -0.09
CA SER A 132 5.96 -12.30 0.88
C SER A 132 5.38 -12.75 2.23
N LEU A 133 4.78 -13.94 2.29
CA LEU A 133 4.17 -14.47 3.50
C LEU A 133 5.23 -15.06 4.42
N ASN A 134 4.99 -15.00 5.73
CA ASN A 134 5.86 -15.64 6.70
C ASN A 134 5.75 -17.18 6.57
N ALA A 135 6.83 -17.82 6.12
CA ALA A 135 6.96 -19.28 6.03
C ALA A 135 7.81 -19.87 7.17
N SER A 136 7.86 -19.16 8.31
CA SER A 136 8.66 -19.53 9.49
C SER A 136 7.83 -19.45 10.78
N THR A 137 8.21 -20.25 11.77
CA THR A 137 7.65 -20.21 13.14
C THR A 137 8.25 -19.08 13.97
N HIS A 138 9.17 -18.29 13.42
CA HIS A 138 9.82 -17.16 14.11
C HIS A 138 8.85 -15.96 14.21
N ILE A 139 7.89 -16.06 15.11
CA ILE A 139 6.91 -15.00 15.41
C ILE A 139 7.14 -14.43 16.81
N ARG A 140 6.79 -13.15 17.00
CA ARG A 140 6.83 -12.45 18.29
C ARG A 140 5.40 -12.19 18.74
N PHE A 141 5.12 -12.42 20.02
CA PHE A 141 3.85 -12.11 20.67
C PHE A 141 3.91 -10.74 21.38
#